data_AF-A0A3D2Z5I8-F1
#
_entry.id   AF-A0A3D2Z5I8-F1
#
_cell.length_a   1.000
_cell.length_b   1.000
_cell.length_c   1.000
_cell.angle_alpha   90.00
_cell.angle_beta   90.00
_cell.angle_gamma   90.00
#
_symmetry.space_group_name_H-M   'P 1'
#
loop_
_entity.id
_entity.type
_entity.pdbx_description
1 polymer ?
#
loop_
_entity_poly.entity_id
_entity_poly.type
_entity_poly.pdbx_seq_one_letter_code
_entity_poly.pdbx_strand_id
1 'polypeptide(L)'
;MISSVPLARCRLALPLLFVALLAHTCWVKSPTWDEPGYLGLGSYLIDHGHWDVPGAGSHPPLAYYIQALPFLRPAYRLVASHWSYPDNTVRDLSFVRSADIDRGNAILLDPRYDGEVLLWLCRMSSLVA
;
A
#
# COMPACT_ATOMS: atom_id res chain seq x y z
N MET A 1 -34.93 -22.25 -29.74
CA MET A 1 -34.69 -21.41 -28.56
C MET A 1 -33.25 -21.64 -28.11
N ILE A 2 -32.35 -20.70 -28.39
CA ILE A 2 -30.95 -20.76 -27.94
C ILE A 2 -30.96 -20.30 -26.48
N SER A 3 -30.62 -21.21 -25.57
CA SER A 3 -30.56 -20.93 -24.13
C SER A 3 -29.50 -19.86 -23.85
N SER A 4 -29.94 -18.65 -23.48
CA SER A 4 -29.09 -17.50 -23.14
C SER A 4 -28.42 -17.60 -21.77
N VAL A 5 -28.43 -18.78 -21.15
CA VAL A 5 -28.07 -19.00 -19.75
C VAL A 5 -26.55 -19.13 -19.45
N PRO A 6 -25.61 -19.50 -20.36
CA PRO A 6 -24.25 -19.83 -19.92
C PRO A 6 -23.36 -18.60 -19.63
N LEU A 7 -23.61 -17.45 -20.25
CA LEU A 7 -22.75 -16.27 -20.11
C LEU A 7 -22.92 -15.54 -18.77
N ALA A 8 -24.12 -15.55 -18.18
CA ALA A 8 -24.37 -14.86 -16.91
C ALA A 8 -23.70 -15.56 -15.72
N ARG A 9 -23.57 -16.89 -15.76
CA ARG A 9 -22.93 -17.68 -14.69
C ARG A 9 -21.41 -17.50 -14.66
N CYS A 10 -20.77 -17.35 -15.82
CA CYS A 10 -19.34 -17.06 -15.91
C CYS A 10 -18.99 -15.62 -15.46
N ARG A 11 -19.92 -14.67 -15.60
CA ARG A 11 -19.70 -13.26 -15.20
C ARG A 11 -19.51 -13.08 -13.70
N LEU A 12 -20.08 -13.96 -12.88
CA LEU A 12 -19.94 -13.92 -11.43
C LEU A 12 -18.77 -14.75 -10.90
N ALA A 13 -18.20 -15.65 -11.72
CA ALA A 13 -17.11 -16.51 -11.29
C ALA A 13 -15.85 -15.71 -10.90
N LEU A 14 -15.48 -14.70 -11.70
CA LEU A 14 -14.30 -13.89 -11.44
C LEU A 14 -14.46 -12.96 -10.21
N PRO A 15 -15.58 -12.23 -10.04
CA PRO A 15 -15.84 -11.49 -8.80
C PRO A 15 -15.89 -12.38 -7.56
N LEU A 16 -16.53 -13.55 -7.63
CA LEU A 16 -16.60 -14.49 -6.50
C LEU A 16 -15.23 -15.04 -6.14
N LEU A 17 -14.42 -15.41 -7.15
CA LEU A 17 -13.05 -15.83 -6.94
C LEU A 17 -12.22 -14.72 -6.31
N PHE A 18 -12.35 -13.48 -6.79
CA PHE A 18 -11.69 -12.31 -6.21
C PHE A 18 -12.07 -12.11 -4.74
N VAL A 19 -13.36 -12.14 -4.41
CA VAL A 19 -13.84 -11.98 -3.02
C VAL A 19 -13.34 -13.12 -2.13
N ALA A 20 -13.34 -14.36 -2.62
CA ALA A 20 -12.84 -15.51 -1.85
C ALA A 20 -11.32 -15.39 -1.58
N LEU A 21 -10.54 -15.02 -2.59
CA LEU A 21 -9.09 -14.78 -2.44
C LEU A 21 -8.80 -13.60 -1.52
N LEU A 22 -9.59 -12.53 -1.60
CA LEU A 22 -9.49 -11.38 -0.71
C LEU A 22 -9.76 -11.79 0.74
N ALA A 23 -10.87 -12.46 1.02
CA ALA A 23 -11.23 -12.91 2.36
C ALA A 23 -10.18 -13.87 2.95
N HIS A 24 -9.68 -14.82 2.15
CA HIS A 24 -8.61 -15.72 2.57
C HIS A 24 -7.30 -14.96 2.88
N THR A 25 -6.96 -13.96 2.07
CA THR A 25 -5.78 -13.12 2.29
C THR A 25 -5.91 -12.32 3.58
N CYS A 26 -7.07 -11.70 3.83
CA CYS A 26 -7.35 -10.98 5.08
C CYS A 26 -7.29 -11.89 6.32
N TRP A 27 -7.55 -13.19 6.17
CA TRP A 27 -7.48 -14.17 7.26
C TRP A 27 -6.05 -14.66 7.55
N VAL A 28 -5.24 -14.86 6.50
CA VAL A 28 -3.91 -15.48 6.61
C VAL A 28 -2.80 -14.44 6.75
N LYS A 29 -2.99 -13.23 6.24
CA LYS A 29 -2.02 -12.14 6.29
C LYS A 29 -2.46 -11.11 7.30
N SER A 30 -1.52 -10.63 8.10
CA SER A 30 -1.76 -9.46 8.94
C SER A 30 -1.70 -8.20 8.07
N PRO A 31 -2.83 -7.50 7.84
CA PRO A 31 -2.82 -6.24 7.10
C PRO A 31 -2.04 -5.15 7.86
N THR A 32 -1.82 -5.31 9.17
CA THR A 32 -1.26 -4.27 10.02
C THR A 32 0.27 -4.23 10.05
N TRP A 33 0.95 -5.29 9.61
CA TRP A 33 2.41 -5.39 9.75
C TRP A 33 3.16 -5.04 8.45
N ASP A 34 2.75 -5.62 7.32
CA ASP A 34 3.45 -5.41 6.05
C ASP A 34 3.00 -4.13 5.33
N GLU A 35 1.71 -3.77 5.40
CA GLU A 35 1.13 -2.70 4.58
C GLU A 35 1.58 -1.28 4.96
N PRO A 36 1.70 -0.90 6.26
CA PRO A 36 2.16 0.44 6.62
C PRO A 36 3.54 0.77 6.06
N GLY A 37 4.44 -0.21 6.01
CA GLY A 37 5.80 -0.05 5.48
C GLY A 37 5.88 0.35 4.00
N TYR A 38 4.78 0.25 3.25
CA TYR A 38 4.71 0.68 1.84
C TYR A 38 3.96 1.99 1.63
N LEU A 39 3.36 2.57 2.68
CA LEU A 39 2.70 3.86 2.58
C LEU A 39 3.70 4.95 2.18
N GLY A 40 3.31 5.70 1.15
CA GLY A 40 4.06 6.79 0.56
C GLY A 40 5.26 6.38 -0.29
N LEU A 41 5.61 5.10 -0.35
CA LEU A 41 6.82 4.62 -1.04
C LEU A 41 6.72 4.86 -2.55
N GLY A 42 5.54 4.64 -3.13
CA GLY A 42 5.27 4.91 -4.55
C GLY A 42 5.52 6.37 -4.93
N SER A 43 5.01 7.28 -4.10
CA SER A 43 5.24 8.71 -4.29
C SER A 43 6.71 9.07 -4.13
N TYR A 44 7.38 8.56 -3.08
CA TYR A 44 8.80 8.83 -2.84
C TYR A 44 9.67 8.44 -4.03
N LEU A 45 9.51 7.21 -4.54
CA LEU A 45 10.29 6.69 -5.66
C LEU A 45 10.04 7.51 -6.95
N ILE A 46 8.81 7.95 -7.21
CA ILE A 46 8.51 8.78 -8.39
C ILE A 46 9.07 10.20 -8.26
N ASP A 47 8.88 10.84 -7.11
CA ASP A 47 9.23 12.25 -6.93
C ASP A 47 10.75 12.45 -6.75
N HIS A 48 11.46 11.47 -6.18
CA HIS A 48 12.91 11.57 -5.92
C HIS A 48 13.75 10.74 -6.89
N GLY A 49 13.22 9.64 -7.44
CA GLY A 49 13.99 8.73 -8.29
C GLY A 49 15.06 7.91 -7.54
N HIS A 50 15.03 7.90 -6.21
CA HIS A 50 16.04 7.24 -5.37
C HIS A 50 15.48 5.99 -4.70
N TRP A 51 16.27 4.92 -4.64
CA TRP A 51 15.89 3.62 -4.05
C TRP A 51 16.57 3.38 -2.70
N ASP A 52 16.82 4.45 -1.97
CA ASP A 52 17.69 4.50 -0.80
C ASP A 52 16.91 4.46 0.52
N VAL A 53 15.66 4.00 0.52
CA VAL A 53 14.77 3.94 1.69
C VAL A 53 14.26 2.52 1.93
N PRO A 54 13.86 2.17 3.16
CA PRO A 54 13.26 0.87 3.46
C PRO A 54 12.04 0.59 2.57
N GLY A 55 11.95 -0.66 2.12
CA GLY A 55 10.89 -1.15 1.26
C GLY A 55 11.16 -0.94 -0.23
N ALA A 56 12.11 -0.06 -0.61
CA ALA A 56 12.44 0.20 -2.01
C ALA A 56 12.98 -1.05 -2.72
N GLY A 57 13.78 -1.87 -2.03
CA GLY A 57 14.35 -3.11 -2.57
C GLY A 57 13.42 -4.33 -2.49
N SER A 58 12.22 -4.17 -1.93
CA SER A 58 11.24 -5.25 -1.75
C SER A 58 10.28 -5.34 -2.93
N HIS A 59 9.64 -6.51 -3.11
CA HIS A 59 8.60 -6.68 -4.12
C HIS A 59 7.48 -5.66 -3.85
N PRO A 60 7.23 -4.69 -4.75
CA PRO A 60 6.28 -3.63 -4.45
C PRO A 60 4.86 -4.21 -4.39
N PRO A 61 4.14 -4.08 -3.26
CA PRO A 61 2.74 -4.45 -3.21
C PRO A 61 1.93 -3.56 -4.15
N LEU A 62 0.72 -3.98 -4.49
CA LEU A 62 -0.20 -3.19 -5.31
C LEU A 62 -0.36 -1.74 -4.78
N ALA A 63 -0.32 -1.56 -3.46
CA ALA A 63 -0.37 -0.25 -2.80
C ALA A 63 0.74 0.71 -3.27
N TYR A 64 1.95 0.21 -3.53
CA TYR A 64 3.06 1.00 -4.04
C TYR A 64 2.72 1.64 -5.39
N TYR A 65 2.23 0.84 -6.34
CA TYR A 65 1.91 1.33 -7.69
C TYR A 65 0.67 2.20 -7.71
N ILE A 66 -0.33 1.88 -6.90
CA ILE A 66 -1.56 2.70 -6.79
C ILE A 66 -1.21 4.09 -6.26
N GLN A 67 -0.43 4.20 -5.18
CA GLN A 67 -0.04 5.49 -4.59
C GLN A 67 0.89 6.32 -5.48
N ALA A 68 1.46 5.71 -6.50
CA ALA A 68 2.27 6.37 -7.51
C ALA A 68 1.44 7.08 -8.60
N LEU A 69 0.14 6.79 -8.72
CA LEU A 69 -0.68 7.28 -9.83
C LEU A 69 -0.98 8.79 -9.69
N PRO A 70 -0.69 9.61 -10.74
CA PRO A 70 -0.83 11.07 -10.66
C PRO A 70 -2.25 11.56 -10.36
N PHE A 71 -3.28 10.81 -10.75
CA PHE A 71 -4.68 11.18 -10.51
C PHE A 71 -5.18 10.83 -9.10
N LEU A 72 -4.40 10.05 -8.34
CA LEU A 72 -4.59 9.86 -6.91
C LEU A 72 -3.84 10.93 -6.10
N ARG A 73 -3.10 11.84 -6.75
CA ARG A 73 -2.68 13.12 -6.14
C ARG A 73 -3.90 14.04 -6.09
N PRO A 74 -4.26 14.62 -4.94
CA PRO A 74 -3.37 15.05 -3.87
C PRO A 74 -3.26 14.11 -2.67
N ALA A 75 -3.78 12.87 -2.73
CA ALA A 75 -3.99 12.04 -1.54
C ALA A 75 -2.73 11.73 -0.72
N TYR A 76 -1.56 11.96 -1.30
CA TYR A 76 -0.30 11.87 -0.59
C TYR A 76 0.71 12.91 -1.10
N ARG A 77 0.86 14.02 -0.36
CA ARG A 77 2.00 14.92 -0.52
C ARG A 77 3.14 14.43 0.36
N LEU A 78 4.28 14.11 -0.23
CA LEU A 78 5.46 13.72 0.54
C LEU A 78 5.86 14.79 1.55
N VAL A 79 6.09 14.36 2.78
CA VAL A 79 6.65 15.20 3.84
C VAL A 79 8.06 14.69 4.12
N ALA A 80 9.06 15.53 3.89
CA ALA A 80 10.47 15.18 4.04
C ALA A 80 10.81 14.56 5.42
N SER A 81 10.14 15.00 6.50
CA SER A 81 10.37 14.46 7.85
C SER A 81 10.07 12.96 7.96
N HIS A 82 9.13 12.43 7.17
CA HIS A 82 8.82 10.99 7.14
C HIS A 82 9.88 10.17 6.41
N TRP A 83 10.73 10.81 5.60
CA TRP A 83 11.75 10.16 4.78
C TRP A 83 13.17 10.52 5.23
N SER A 84 13.29 11.03 6.45
CA SER A 84 14.55 11.45 7.04
C SER A 84 15.12 10.32 7.90
N TYR A 85 16.30 9.84 7.52
CA TYR A 85 17.03 8.79 8.24
C TYR A 85 18.33 9.37 8.79
N PRO A 86 18.82 8.90 9.94
CA PRO A 86 20.12 9.34 10.48
C PRO A 86 21.25 9.20 9.45
N ASP A 87 22.17 10.17 9.42
CA ASP A 87 23.27 10.19 8.43
C ASP A 87 24.20 8.96 8.52
N ASN A 88 24.28 8.33 9.70
CA ASN A 88 25.06 7.13 9.94
C ASN A 88 24.31 5.82 9.59
N THR A 89 23.12 5.90 9.00
CA THR A 89 22.33 4.72 8.59
C THR A 89 23.06 3.96 7.48
N VAL A 90 23.34 2.68 7.71
CA VAL A 90 23.90 1.79 6.69
C VAL A 90 22.78 1.38 5.72
N ARG A 91 22.83 1.88 4.49
CA ARG A 91 21.82 1.64 3.45
C ARG A 91 22.20 0.45 2.55
N ASP A 92 22.39 -0.71 3.16
CA ASP A 92 22.72 -1.95 2.45
C ASP A 92 21.46 -2.67 1.91
N LEU A 93 21.67 -3.86 1.31
CA LEU A 93 20.57 -4.69 0.81
C LEU A 93 19.56 -5.09 1.88
N SER A 94 19.98 -5.22 3.14
CA SER A 94 19.10 -5.54 4.25
C SER A 94 18.19 -4.35 4.54
N PHE A 95 18.77 -3.16 4.60
CA PHE A 95 18.05 -1.91 4.79
C PHE A 95 16.99 -1.68 3.72
N VAL A 96 17.36 -1.73 2.43
CA VAL A 96 16.40 -1.46 1.34
C VAL A 96 15.30 -2.53 1.24
N ARG A 97 15.53 -3.75 1.74
CA ARG A 97 14.54 -4.85 1.75
C ARG A 97 13.73 -4.92 3.05
N SER A 98 14.03 -4.07 4.02
CA SER A 98 13.27 -3.99 5.26
C SER A 98 11.91 -3.31 5.07
N ALA A 99 11.03 -3.40 6.05
CA ALA A 99 9.78 -2.64 6.10
C ALA A 99 9.89 -1.58 7.21
N ASP A 100 9.61 -0.31 6.87
CA ASP A 100 9.63 0.80 7.83
C ASP A 100 8.21 1.07 8.34
N ILE A 101 7.81 0.26 9.30
CA ILE A 101 6.49 0.29 9.93
C ILE A 101 6.29 1.60 10.69
N ASP A 102 7.34 2.12 11.32
CA ASP A 102 7.28 3.36 12.11
C ASP A 102 6.99 4.57 11.21
N ARG A 103 7.65 4.67 10.05
CA ARG A 103 7.30 5.66 9.03
C ARG A 103 5.86 5.49 8.56
N GLY A 104 5.46 4.26 8.26
CA GLY A 104 4.09 3.94 7.84
C GLY A 104 3.04 4.43 8.82
N ASN A 105 3.26 4.17 10.11
CA ASN A 105 2.40 4.62 11.19
C ASN A 105 2.44 6.14 11.36
N ALA A 106 3.61 6.78 11.24
CA ALA A 106 3.73 8.23 11.28
C ALA A 106 2.92 8.89 10.16
N ILE A 107 2.87 8.29 8.97
CA ILE A 107 2.03 8.70 7.85
C ILE A 107 0.54 8.49 8.18
N LEU A 108 0.17 7.31 8.69
CA LEU A 108 -1.23 7.00 9.03
C LEU A 108 -1.77 7.95 10.10
N LEU A 109 -0.94 8.38 11.06
CA LEU A 109 -1.35 9.23 12.18
C LEU A 109 -1.17 10.72 11.89
N ASP A 110 -0.70 11.09 10.71
CA ASP A 110 -0.47 12.49 10.34
C ASP A 110 -1.80 13.21 10.05
N PRO A 111 -2.15 14.26 10.83
CA PRO A 111 -3.42 14.97 10.66
C PRO A 111 -3.49 15.74 9.33
N ARG A 112 -2.37 15.94 8.64
CA ARG A 112 -2.35 16.57 7.30
C ARG A 112 -3.11 15.76 6.26
N TYR A 113 -3.33 14.47 6.51
CA TYR A 113 -4.08 13.58 5.62
C TYR A 113 -5.47 13.22 6.17
N ASP A 114 -5.99 14.02 7.10
CA ASP A 114 -7.37 13.86 7.54
C ASP A 114 -8.34 14.21 6.39
N GLY A 115 -9.26 13.28 6.11
CA GLY A 115 -10.17 13.38 4.96
C GLY A 115 -9.68 12.66 3.70
N GLU A 116 -8.44 12.18 3.66
CA GLU A 116 -7.95 11.40 2.52
C GLU A 116 -8.53 9.99 2.52
N VAL A 117 -9.36 9.70 1.51
CA VAL A 117 -10.14 8.45 1.44
C VAL A 117 -9.25 7.21 1.44
N LEU A 118 -8.11 7.25 0.76
CA LEU A 118 -7.20 6.11 0.69
C LEU A 118 -6.60 5.80 2.08
N LEU A 119 -6.12 6.82 2.79
CA LEU A 119 -5.55 6.65 4.12
C LEU A 119 -6.62 6.33 5.17
N TRP A 120 -7.83 6.86 5.01
CA TRP A 120 -8.98 6.46 5.81
C TRP A 120 -9.29 4.96 5.63
N LEU A 121 -9.31 4.45 4.39
CA LEU A 121 -9.51 3.02 4.11
C LEU A 121 -8.39 2.16 4.73
N CYS A 122 -7.12 2.60 4.64
CA CYS A 122 -5.99 1.91 5.28
C CYS A 122 -6.09 1.92 6.83
N ARG A 123 -6.54 3.03 7.43
CA ARG A 123 -6.80 3.10 8.89
C ARG A 123 -7.92 2.15 9.28
N MET A 124 -9.00 2.10 8.52
CA MET A 124 -10.14 1.21 8.78
C MET A 124 -9.76 -0.26 8.66
N SER A 125 -8.97 -0.66 7.66
CA SER A 125 -8.46 -2.04 7.57
C SER A 125 -7.55 -2.40 8.74
N SER A 126 -6.81 -1.43 9.27
CA SER A 126 -5.95 -1.63 10.46
C SER A 126 -6.73 -1.80 11.77
N LEU A 127 -8.00 -1.35 11.83
CA LEU A 127 -8.88 -1.47 13.00
C LEU A 127 -9.69 -2.78 13.03
N VAL A 128 -9.68 -3.56 11.95
CA VAL A 128 -10.44 -4.80 11.80
C VAL A 128 -9.58 -6.05 12.14
N ALA A 129 -8.35 -5.84 12.61
CA ALA A 129 -7.44 -6.91 13.06
C ALA A 129 -7.67 -7.30 14.53
#